data_AF-A0A3N5K5B3-F1
#
_entry.id   AF-A0A3N5K5B3-F1
#
_cell.length_a   1.000
_cell.length_b   1.000
_cell.length_c   1.000
_cell.angle_alpha   90.00
_cell.angle_beta   90.00
_cell.angle_gamma   90.00
#
_symmetry.space_group_name_H-M   'P 1'
#
loop_
_entity.id
_entity.type
_entity.pdbx_description
1 polymer ?
#
loop_
_entity_poly.entity_id
_entity_poly.type
_entity_poly.pdbx_seq_one_letter_code
_entity_poly.pdbx_strand_id
1 'polypeptide(L)'
;MAHPAAWWIVDHAVPAIALGLAIAKLGCLGSGCCIGCPTARNPSVSYSHPLSKAVAFYGLAGIPLVPLQLYESAFGLAAAAGFLLLPENWFGEGRVLGLFLVALSIYRTLLLPFRYRLPGARAGALISNTLHLVFVTIGAGLVVAAPGTLRAARPESGTSTMALASSVLAAAILALLLFGVHSKPKLSPGQSMKSMIGAKS
;
A
#
# COMPACT_ATOMS: atom_id res chain seq x y z
N MET A 1 7.63 22.28 -19.65
CA MET A 1 6.67 21.28 -20.15
C MET A 1 7.28 19.92 -19.91
N ALA A 2 6.71 19.10 -19.03
CA ALA A 2 7.25 17.77 -18.75
C ALA A 2 7.24 16.93 -20.04
N HIS A 3 8.36 16.24 -20.33
CA HIS A 3 8.49 15.43 -21.53
C HIS A 3 7.36 14.38 -21.60
N PRO A 4 6.72 14.16 -22.77
CA PRO A 4 5.68 13.13 -22.94
C PRO A 4 6.15 11.71 -22.55
N ALA A 5 7.47 11.47 -22.59
CA ALA A 5 8.06 10.20 -22.16
C ALA A 5 7.92 9.94 -20.64
N ALA A 6 7.94 10.98 -19.79
CA ALA A 6 7.87 10.79 -18.34
C ALA A 6 6.49 10.29 -17.91
N TRP A 7 5.43 10.91 -18.44
CA TRP A 7 4.04 10.51 -18.16
C TRP A 7 3.71 9.11 -18.67
N TRP A 8 4.27 8.73 -19.82
CA TRP A 8 4.18 7.37 -20.34
C TRP A 8 4.73 6.33 -19.35
N ILE A 9 5.96 6.54 -18.85
CA ILE A 9 6.57 5.62 -17.88
C ILE A 9 5.72 5.54 -16.61
N VAL A 10 5.32 6.70 -16.09
CA VAL A 10 4.60 6.79 -14.81
C VAL A 10 3.24 6.09 -14.89
N ASP A 11 2.46 6.34 -15.95
CA ASP A 11 1.15 5.68 -16.13
C ASP A 11 1.30 4.15 -16.26
N HIS A 12 2.32 3.67 -16.98
CA HIS A 12 2.57 2.23 -17.14
C HIS A 12 3.09 1.56 -15.86
N ALA A 13 3.65 2.33 -14.92
CA ALA A 13 4.05 1.83 -13.61
C ALA A 13 2.86 1.64 -12.66
N VAL A 14 1.71 2.30 -12.90
CA VAL A 14 0.56 2.29 -11.98
C VAL A 14 0.03 0.89 -11.67
N PRO A 15 -0.17 -0.03 -12.65
CA PRO A 15 -0.64 -1.37 -12.33
C PRO A 15 0.31 -2.14 -11.42
N ALA A 16 1.62 -1.99 -11.63
CA ALA A 16 2.63 -2.60 -10.76
C ALA A 16 2.63 -1.99 -9.36
N ILE A 17 2.44 -0.67 -9.24
CA ILE A 17 2.29 0.02 -7.94
C ILE A 17 1.05 -0.50 -7.19
N ALA A 18 -0.08 -0.64 -7.89
CA ALA A 18 -1.33 -1.15 -7.31
C ALA A 18 -1.17 -2.61 -6.83
N LEU A 19 -0.47 -3.45 -7.60
CA LEU A 19 -0.15 -4.81 -7.21
C LEU A 19 0.79 -4.85 -5.99
N GLY A 20 1.82 -4.00 -5.98
CA GLY A 20 2.73 -3.84 -4.83
C GLY A 20 1.98 -3.44 -3.56
N LEU A 21 1.00 -2.53 -3.66
CA LEU A 21 0.11 -2.17 -2.56
C LEU A 21 -0.66 -3.40 -2.05
N ALA A 22 -1.20 -4.23 -2.95
CA ALA A 22 -1.94 -5.42 -2.55
C ALA A 22 -1.08 -6.41 -1.75
N ILE A 23 0.12 -6.70 -2.24
CA ILE A 23 1.06 -7.63 -1.60
C ILE A 23 1.54 -7.08 -0.26
N ALA A 24 1.87 -5.78 -0.20
CA ALA A 24 2.29 -5.14 1.04
C ALA A 24 1.21 -5.24 2.13
N LYS A 25 -0.07 -5.20 1.76
CA LYS A 25 -1.19 -5.35 2.70
C LYS A 25 -1.39 -6.77 3.18
N LEU A 26 -1.07 -7.79 2.38
CA LEU A 26 -0.98 -9.17 2.86
C LEU A 26 0.17 -9.36 3.84
N GLY A 27 1.32 -8.71 3.63
CA GLY A 27 2.39 -8.66 4.64
C GLY A 27 1.97 -7.95 5.93
N CYS A 28 1.18 -6.89 5.83
CA CYS A 28 0.60 -6.21 7.00
C CYS A 28 -0.38 -7.12 7.76
N LEU A 29 -1.17 -7.92 7.05
CA LEU A 29 -2.07 -8.92 7.62
C LEU A 29 -1.27 -9.94 8.43
N GLY A 30 -0.19 -10.51 7.88
CA GLY A 30 0.64 -11.50 8.58
C GLY A 30 1.35 -10.95 9.84
N SER A 31 1.77 -9.68 9.81
CA SER A 31 2.43 -9.03 10.96
C SER A 31 1.45 -8.48 12.02
N GLY A 32 0.15 -8.42 11.72
CA GLY A 32 -0.86 -7.83 12.59
C GLY A 32 -0.71 -6.32 12.75
N CYS A 33 -0.25 -5.61 11.71
CA CYS A 33 -0.15 -4.16 11.71
C CYS A 33 -1.28 -3.51 10.89
N CYS A 34 -1.56 -2.23 11.16
CA CYS A 34 -2.65 -1.47 10.50
C CYS A 34 -4.04 -2.12 10.64
N ILE A 35 -4.35 -2.57 11.85
CA ILE A 35 -5.59 -3.26 12.19
C ILE A 35 -6.84 -2.36 12.16
N GLY A 36 -7.99 -2.97 11.90
CA GLY A 36 -9.30 -2.36 12.07
C GLY A 36 -9.80 -2.39 13.52
N CYS A 37 -10.90 -1.71 13.77
CA CYS A 37 -11.56 -1.67 15.08
C CYS A 37 -12.06 -3.06 15.51
N PRO A 38 -12.19 -3.31 16.82
CA PRO A 38 -12.89 -4.48 17.34
C PRO A 38 -14.29 -4.61 16.75
N THR A 39 -14.67 -5.83 16.38
CA THR A 39 -15.96 -6.14 15.75
C THR A 39 -16.48 -7.48 16.23
N ALA A 40 -17.80 -7.58 16.38
CA ALA A 40 -18.48 -8.86 16.60
C ALA A 40 -19.03 -9.48 15.30
N ARG A 41 -18.82 -8.82 14.15
CA ARG A 41 -19.34 -9.24 12.84
C ARG A 41 -18.30 -9.99 12.02
N ASN A 42 -18.75 -10.99 11.26
CA ASN A 42 -17.94 -11.69 10.27
C ASN A 42 -18.02 -10.98 8.90
N PRO A 43 -16.95 -10.97 8.10
CA PRO A 43 -15.63 -11.56 8.36
C PRO A 43 -14.78 -10.72 9.35
N SER A 44 -13.99 -11.42 10.19
CA SER A 44 -13.07 -10.83 11.18
C SER A 44 -11.72 -11.56 11.20
N VAL A 45 -10.67 -10.89 11.69
CA VAL A 45 -9.36 -11.50 11.95
C VAL A 45 -8.95 -11.29 13.41
N SER A 46 -8.40 -12.33 14.03
CA SER A 46 -7.88 -12.28 15.40
C SER A 46 -6.42 -12.69 15.44
N TYR A 47 -5.63 -12.03 16.29
CA TYR A 47 -4.21 -12.31 16.46
C TYR A 47 -3.95 -12.89 17.85
N SER A 48 -3.32 -14.06 17.92
CA SER A 48 -2.96 -14.72 19.18
C SER A 48 -1.44 -14.72 19.42
N HIS A 49 -0.64 -14.61 18.36
CA HIS A 49 0.80 -14.70 18.47
C HIS A 49 1.39 -13.45 19.17
N PRO A 50 2.25 -13.61 20.20
CA PRO A 50 2.76 -12.49 21.00
C PRO A 50 3.61 -11.51 20.19
N LEU A 51 4.28 -11.96 19.12
CA LEU A 51 5.07 -11.08 18.24
C LEU A 51 4.23 -10.27 17.23
N SER A 52 2.93 -10.53 17.12
CA SER A 52 2.07 -9.72 16.23
C SER A 52 1.95 -8.31 16.79
N LYS A 53 1.94 -7.26 15.94
CA LYS A 53 1.82 -5.88 16.44
C LYS A 53 0.46 -5.63 17.10
N ALA A 54 -0.59 -6.32 16.67
CA ALA A 54 -1.90 -6.34 17.30
C ALA A 54 -1.82 -6.72 18.78
N VAL A 55 -1.02 -7.73 19.12
CA VAL A 55 -0.81 -8.17 20.51
C VAL A 55 0.23 -7.32 21.20
N ALA A 56 1.45 -7.24 20.66
CA ALA A 56 2.59 -6.62 21.33
C ALA A 56 2.43 -5.12 21.59
N PHE A 57 1.80 -4.39 20.66
CA PHE A 57 1.72 -2.93 20.72
C PHE A 57 0.32 -2.44 21.10
N TYR A 58 -0.74 -3.13 20.66
CA TYR A 58 -2.12 -2.72 20.92
C TYR A 58 -2.82 -3.53 22.02
N GLY A 59 -2.24 -4.63 22.48
CA GLY A 59 -2.82 -5.47 23.54
C GLY A 59 -4.07 -6.25 23.13
N LEU A 60 -4.30 -6.46 21.82
CA LEU A 60 -5.56 -7.01 21.29
C LEU A 60 -5.47 -8.51 21.05
N ALA A 61 -5.02 -9.28 22.05
CA ALA A 61 -4.86 -10.72 21.94
C ALA A 61 -6.21 -11.45 21.87
N GLY A 62 -6.41 -12.22 20.79
CA GLY A 62 -7.63 -12.99 20.55
C GLY A 62 -8.86 -12.17 20.20
N ILE A 63 -8.77 -10.83 20.18
CA ILE A 63 -9.90 -9.94 19.91
C ILE A 63 -10.21 -9.96 18.40
N PRO A 64 -11.48 -10.18 18.00
CA PRO A 64 -11.89 -10.10 16.60
C PRO A 64 -11.87 -8.66 16.10
N LEU A 65 -11.12 -8.43 15.01
CA LEU A 65 -10.90 -7.13 14.39
C LEU A 65 -11.44 -7.11 12.96
N VAL A 66 -11.91 -5.95 12.51
CA VAL A 66 -12.28 -5.75 11.10
C VAL A 66 -11.04 -5.98 10.23
N PRO A 67 -11.09 -6.86 9.22
CA PRO A 67 -9.94 -7.25 8.42
C PRO A 67 -9.62 -6.21 7.34
N LEU A 68 -9.37 -4.97 7.74
CA LEU A 68 -9.10 -3.86 6.82
C LEU A 68 -7.97 -4.15 5.84
N GLN A 69 -6.95 -4.90 6.26
CA GLN A 69 -5.82 -5.25 5.42
C GLN A 69 -6.24 -6.12 4.22
N LEU A 70 -7.24 -7.00 4.39
CA LEU A 70 -7.81 -7.78 3.28
C LEU A 70 -8.57 -6.87 2.32
N TYR A 71 -9.36 -5.94 2.84
CA TYR A 71 -10.04 -4.97 1.99
C TYR A 71 -9.02 -4.11 1.22
N GLU A 72 -7.97 -3.61 1.88
CA GLU A 72 -6.92 -2.83 1.21
C GLU A 72 -6.14 -3.65 0.18
N SER A 73 -5.92 -4.94 0.45
CA SER A 73 -5.31 -5.85 -0.52
C SER A 73 -6.21 -6.09 -1.73
N ALA A 74 -7.50 -6.34 -1.50
CA ALA A 74 -8.50 -6.53 -2.55
C ALA A 74 -8.63 -5.28 -3.44
N PHE A 75 -8.62 -4.08 -2.85
CA PHE A 75 -8.57 -2.83 -3.60
C PHE A 75 -7.33 -2.75 -4.49
N GLY A 76 -6.14 -3.07 -3.96
CA GLY A 76 -4.90 -3.07 -4.75
C GLY A 76 -4.94 -4.04 -5.92
N LEU A 77 -5.46 -5.27 -5.72
CA LEU A 77 -5.63 -6.26 -6.78
C LEU A 77 -6.65 -5.81 -7.83
N ALA A 78 -7.80 -5.29 -7.39
CA ALA A 78 -8.84 -4.79 -8.28
C ALA A 78 -8.35 -3.59 -9.09
N ALA A 79 -7.59 -2.67 -8.49
CA ALA A 79 -6.97 -1.56 -9.18
C ALA A 79 -5.93 -2.04 -10.19
N ALA A 80 -5.04 -2.96 -9.82
CA ALA A 80 -4.05 -3.52 -10.73
C ALA A 80 -4.70 -4.19 -11.94
N ALA A 81 -5.69 -5.06 -11.72
CA ALA A 81 -6.44 -5.71 -12.78
C ALA A 81 -7.20 -4.70 -13.64
N GLY A 82 -7.89 -3.73 -13.01
CA GLY A 82 -8.64 -2.69 -13.70
C GLY A 82 -7.77 -1.87 -14.64
N PHE A 83 -6.58 -1.45 -14.20
CA PHE A 83 -5.66 -0.71 -15.05
C PHE A 83 -5.00 -1.58 -16.12
N LEU A 84 -4.67 -2.84 -15.84
CA LEU A 84 -4.14 -3.77 -16.87
C LEU A 84 -5.13 -4.04 -18.00
N LEU A 85 -6.44 -3.88 -17.73
CA LEU A 85 -7.51 -4.07 -18.71
C LEU A 85 -7.88 -2.78 -19.45
N LEU A 86 -7.31 -1.63 -19.08
CA LEU A 86 -7.56 -0.39 -19.81
C LEU A 86 -6.89 -0.42 -21.19
N PRO A 87 -7.52 0.18 -22.21
CA PRO A 87 -6.88 0.27 -23.52
C PRO A 87 -5.66 1.20 -23.46
N GLU A 88 -4.63 0.87 -24.24
CA GLU A 88 -3.33 1.58 -24.31
C GLU A 88 -3.46 3.09 -24.53
N ASN A 89 -4.52 3.52 -25.21
CA ASN A 89 -4.82 4.93 -25.45
C ASN A 89 -5.21 5.72 -24.18
N TRP A 90 -5.30 5.06 -23.02
CA TRP A 90 -5.45 5.73 -21.71
C TRP A 90 -4.15 6.13 -21.05
N PHE A 91 -3.03 5.58 -21.50
CA PHE A 91 -1.73 5.79 -20.89
C PHE A 91 -0.94 6.85 -21.66
N GLY A 92 -0.06 7.58 -20.96
CA GLY A 92 0.86 8.51 -21.60
C GLY A 92 0.77 9.96 -21.16
N GLU A 93 -0.24 10.31 -20.37
CA GLU A 93 -0.57 11.70 -20.05
C GLU A 93 -0.70 11.95 -18.54
N GLY A 94 -0.45 10.94 -17.71
CA GLY A 94 -0.62 11.03 -16.25
C GLY A 94 -2.05 10.76 -15.80
N ARG A 95 -2.97 10.44 -16.73
CA ARG A 95 -4.37 10.19 -16.44
C ARG A 95 -4.57 8.93 -15.60
N VAL A 96 -3.82 7.87 -15.90
CA VAL A 96 -3.91 6.59 -15.16
C VAL A 96 -3.39 6.77 -13.74
N LEU A 97 -2.27 7.49 -13.58
CA LEU A 97 -1.78 7.87 -12.25
C LEU A 97 -2.81 8.71 -11.51
N GLY A 98 -3.41 9.71 -12.17
CA GLY A 98 -4.42 10.57 -11.59
C GLY A 98 -5.62 9.79 -11.07
N LEU A 99 -6.15 8.87 -11.89
CA LEU A 99 -7.24 7.97 -11.51
C LEU A 99 -6.86 7.09 -10.33
N PHE A 100 -5.65 6.54 -10.31
CA PHE A 100 -5.17 5.75 -9.18
C PHE A 100 -5.10 6.56 -7.89
N LEU A 101 -4.55 7.78 -7.93
CA LEU A 101 -4.45 8.65 -6.75
C LEU A 101 -5.83 9.03 -6.21
N VAL A 102 -6.79 9.36 -7.09
CA VAL A 102 -8.17 9.66 -6.69
C VAL A 102 -8.83 8.43 -6.06
N ALA A 103 -8.80 7.28 -6.75
CA ALA A 103 -9.38 6.04 -6.27
C ALA A 103 -8.77 5.62 -4.93
N LEU A 104 -7.44 5.68 -4.81
CA LEU A 104 -6.71 5.37 -3.57
C LEU A 104 -7.16 6.30 -2.43
N SER A 105 -7.30 7.60 -2.68
CA SER A 105 -7.66 8.59 -1.66
C SER A 105 -9.08 8.42 -1.16
N ILE A 106 -10.03 8.22 -2.09
CA ILE A 106 -11.43 7.94 -1.74
C ILE A 106 -11.49 6.68 -0.90
N TYR A 107 -10.88 5.60 -1.39
CA TYR A 107 -10.89 4.31 -0.72
C TYR A 107 -10.28 4.38 0.70
N ARG A 108 -9.12 5.02 0.84
CA ARG A 108 -8.46 5.20 2.13
C ARG A 108 -9.27 6.04 3.10
N THR A 109 -9.98 7.05 2.61
CA THR A 109 -10.86 7.90 3.42
C THR A 109 -12.07 7.11 3.92
N LEU A 110 -12.66 6.24 3.08
CA LEU A 110 -13.77 5.37 3.48
C LEU A 110 -13.37 4.36 4.56
N LEU A 111 -12.15 3.83 4.52
CA LEU A 111 -11.66 2.88 5.53
C LEU A 111 -11.18 3.55 6.83
N LEU A 112 -10.90 4.85 6.80
CA LEU A 112 -10.27 5.58 7.89
C LEU A 112 -11.04 5.54 9.24
N PRO A 113 -12.39 5.58 9.27
CA PRO A 113 -13.18 5.45 10.50
C PRO A 113 -13.10 4.06 11.12
N PHE A 114 -12.91 3.03 10.30
CA PHE A 114 -12.83 1.64 10.73
C PHE A 114 -11.45 1.25 11.24
N ARG A 115 -10.45 2.14 11.11
CA ARG A 115 -9.07 1.87 11.52
C ARG A 115 -8.91 2.06 13.02
N TYR A 116 -8.36 1.05 13.69
CA TYR A 116 -8.08 1.14 15.12
C TYR A 116 -7.01 2.20 15.41
N ARG A 117 -7.22 2.96 16.48
CA ARG A 117 -6.31 3.98 16.97
C ARG A 117 -6.24 3.91 18.47
N LEU A 118 -5.06 4.20 19.00
CA LEU A 118 -4.91 4.40 20.44
C LEU A 118 -5.74 5.62 20.87
N PRO A 119 -6.37 5.57 22.05
CA PRO A 119 -7.03 6.74 22.64
C PRO A 119 -6.08 7.95 22.65
N GLY A 120 -6.57 9.10 22.18
CA GLY A 120 -5.77 10.34 22.09
C GLY A 120 -4.93 10.51 20.82
N ALA A 121 -4.84 9.50 19.93
CA ALA A 121 -4.05 9.57 18.69
C ALA A 121 -4.71 10.38 17.55
N ARG A 122 -5.14 11.61 17.82
CA ARG A 122 -5.82 12.50 16.85
C ARG A 122 -4.90 12.96 15.71
N ALA A 123 -3.61 13.18 16.00
CA ALA A 123 -2.62 13.63 15.01
C ALA A 123 -2.52 12.67 13.81
N GLY A 124 -2.57 11.36 14.05
CA GLY A 124 -2.52 10.38 12.96
C GLY A 124 -3.73 10.42 12.03
N ALA A 125 -4.92 10.82 12.54
CA ALA A 125 -6.10 11.00 11.69
C ALA A 125 -5.99 12.24 10.81
N LEU A 126 -5.52 13.34 11.38
CA LEU A 126 -5.30 14.59 10.67
C LEU A 126 -4.27 14.42 9.55
N ILE A 127 -3.12 13.81 9.84
CA ILE A 127 -2.08 13.54 8.83
C ILE A 127 -2.63 12.67 7.69
N SER A 128 -3.39 11.62 8.02
CA SER A 128 -3.98 10.75 6.99
C SER A 128 -4.96 11.52 6.10
N ASN A 129 -5.84 12.32 6.70
CA ASN A 129 -6.81 13.13 5.96
C ASN A 129 -6.12 14.16 5.05
N THR A 130 -5.12 14.87 5.56
CA THR A 130 -4.37 15.85 4.76
C THR A 130 -3.68 15.18 3.57
N LEU A 131 -3.05 14.03 3.77
CA LEU A 131 -2.41 13.29 2.67
C LEU A 131 -3.43 12.83 1.62
N HIS A 132 -4.60 12.33 2.03
CA HIS A 132 -5.65 11.94 1.07
C HIS A 132 -6.20 13.14 0.31
N LEU A 133 -6.34 14.31 0.96
CA LEU A 133 -6.74 15.55 0.29
C LEU A 133 -5.70 16.04 -0.72
N VAL A 134 -4.41 15.91 -0.41
CA VAL A 134 -3.33 16.23 -1.35
C VAL A 134 -3.36 15.27 -2.54
N PHE A 135 -3.50 13.97 -2.30
CA PHE A 135 -3.55 12.99 -3.39
C PHE A 135 -4.79 13.13 -4.27
N VAL A 136 -5.97 13.41 -3.71
CA VAL A 136 -7.18 13.60 -4.51
C VAL A 136 -7.09 14.89 -5.35
N THR A 137 -6.52 15.97 -4.81
CA THR A 137 -6.37 17.23 -5.55
C THR A 137 -5.36 17.11 -6.69
N ILE A 138 -4.19 16.50 -6.42
CA ILE A 138 -3.20 16.21 -7.47
C ILE A 138 -3.79 15.26 -8.52
N GLY A 139 -4.42 14.17 -8.08
CA GLY A 139 -4.98 13.18 -8.98
C GLY A 139 -6.09 13.74 -9.87
N ALA A 140 -7.02 14.52 -9.30
CA ALA A 140 -8.06 15.21 -10.05
C ALA A 140 -7.47 16.21 -11.05
N GLY A 141 -6.43 16.96 -10.64
CA GLY A 141 -5.71 17.86 -11.53
C GLY A 141 -5.10 17.14 -12.73
N LEU A 142 -4.48 15.98 -12.53
CA LEU A 142 -3.92 15.15 -13.62
C LEU A 142 -5.00 14.62 -14.57
N VAL A 143 -6.15 14.20 -14.04
CA VAL A 143 -7.26 13.70 -14.86
C VAL A 143 -7.87 14.82 -15.71
N VAL A 144 -8.05 16.02 -15.14
CA VAL A 144 -8.61 17.18 -15.87
C VAL A 144 -7.61 17.76 -16.88
N ALA A 145 -6.31 17.76 -16.55
CA ALA A 145 -5.27 18.31 -17.41
C ALA A 145 -4.87 17.40 -18.57
N ALA A 146 -5.24 16.11 -18.54
CA ALA A 146 -4.97 15.16 -19.62
C ALA A 146 -5.84 15.49 -20.85
N PRO A 147 -5.26 16.06 -21.93
CA PRO A 147 -6.03 16.39 -23.13
C PRO A 147 -6.52 15.09 -23.76
N GLY A 148 -7.81 14.98 -24.12
CA GLY A 148 -8.39 13.76 -24.70
C GLY A 148 -7.79 13.28 -26.05
N THR A 149 -6.69 13.88 -26.50
CA THR A 149 -5.94 13.58 -27.71
C THR A 149 -5.02 12.38 -27.52
N LEU A 150 -5.62 11.21 -27.73
CA LEU A 150 -5.05 9.87 -27.85
C LEU A 150 -3.73 9.83 -28.67
N ARG A 151 -2.56 10.08 -28.06
CA ARG A 151 -1.24 9.50 -28.39
C ARG A 151 -0.12 10.21 -27.62
N ALA A 152 0.38 9.58 -26.56
CA ALA A 152 1.78 9.78 -26.20
C ALA A 152 2.63 8.95 -27.17
N ALA A 153 3.61 9.58 -27.83
CA ALA A 153 4.59 8.89 -28.65
C ALA A 153 5.34 7.87 -27.77
N ARG A 154 5.41 6.60 -28.23
CA ARG A 154 6.23 5.57 -27.58
C ARG A 154 7.68 6.06 -27.54
N PRO A 155 8.37 6.09 -26.38
CA PRO A 155 9.78 6.45 -26.34
C PRO A 155 10.59 5.45 -27.18
N GLU A 156 11.57 5.94 -27.94
CA GLU A 156 12.35 5.12 -28.88
C GLU A 156 13.20 4.06 -28.15
N SER A 157 13.28 2.86 -28.75
CA SER A 157 13.07 1.58 -28.08
C SER A 157 14.32 0.75 -27.70
N GLY A 158 15.50 1.35 -27.53
CA GLY A 158 16.73 0.56 -27.32
C GLY A 158 17.16 0.40 -25.86
N THR A 159 17.36 1.52 -25.17
CA THR A 159 18.22 1.55 -23.97
C THR A 159 17.42 1.86 -22.69
N SER A 160 16.26 2.52 -22.82
CA SER A 160 15.50 3.05 -21.69
C SER A 160 14.64 1.99 -20.99
N THR A 161 14.08 1.01 -21.73
CA THR A 161 13.17 0.00 -21.18
C THR A 161 13.88 -1.00 -20.26
N MET A 162 15.08 -1.47 -20.64
CA MET A 162 15.87 -2.38 -19.82
C MET A 162 16.46 -1.69 -18.58
N ALA A 163 16.90 -0.44 -18.71
CA ALA A 163 17.39 0.36 -17.58
C ALA A 163 16.27 0.67 -16.57
N LEU A 164 15.04 0.93 -17.05
CA LEU A 164 13.90 1.18 -16.18
C LEU A 164 13.37 -0.10 -15.51
N ALA A 165 13.29 -1.21 -16.25
CA ALA A 165 12.92 -2.50 -15.67
C ALA A 165 13.90 -2.94 -14.56
N SER A 166 15.21 -2.73 -14.77
CA SER A 166 16.24 -2.98 -13.76
C SER A 166 16.18 -1.98 -12.60
N SER A 167 15.80 -0.73 -12.82
CA SER A 167 15.58 0.26 -11.75
C SER A 167 14.38 -0.09 -10.87
N VAL A 168 13.26 -0.50 -11.47
CA VAL A 168 12.05 -0.93 -10.74
C VAL A 168 12.32 -2.22 -9.98
N LEU A 169 13.03 -3.17 -10.60
CA LEU A 169 13.43 -4.41 -9.94
C LEU A 169 14.41 -4.15 -8.79
N ALA A 170 15.39 -3.26 -8.97
CA ALA A 170 16.33 -2.88 -7.92
C ALA A 170 15.63 -2.16 -6.76
N ALA A 171 14.68 -1.26 -7.04
CA ALA A 171 13.88 -0.60 -6.02
C ALA A 171 12.98 -1.60 -5.27
N ALA A 172 12.39 -2.58 -5.97
CA ALA A 172 11.59 -3.64 -5.36
C ALA A 172 12.44 -4.55 -4.47
N ILE A 173 13.63 -4.95 -4.94
CA ILE A 173 14.60 -5.73 -4.15
C ILE A 173 15.07 -4.93 -2.94
N LEU A 174 15.41 -3.65 -3.09
CA LEU A 174 15.83 -2.79 -1.99
C LEU A 174 14.71 -2.62 -0.95
N ALA A 175 13.46 -2.44 -1.39
CA ALA A 175 12.32 -2.37 -0.49
C ALA A 175 12.11 -3.68 0.28
N LEU A 176 12.24 -4.83 -0.39
CA LEU A 176 12.18 -6.15 0.24
C LEU A 176 13.32 -6.36 1.25
N LEU A 177 14.54 -5.94 0.91
CA LEU A 177 15.71 -6.00 1.77
C LEU A 177 15.55 -5.09 2.99
N LEU A 178 15.08 -3.86 2.82
CA LEU A 178 14.84 -2.94 3.94
C LEU A 178 13.75 -3.48 4.87
N PHE A 179 12.68 -4.08 4.32
CA PHE A 179 11.62 -4.71 5.12
C PHE A 179 12.12 -5.98 5.84
N GLY A 180 12.98 -6.77 5.19
CA GLY A 180 13.64 -7.94 5.80
C GLY A 180 14.63 -7.57 6.90
N VAL A 181 15.42 -6.50 6.72
CA VAL A 181 16.44 -6.05 7.68
C VAL A 181 15.82 -5.41 8.92
N HIS A 182 14.71 -4.69 8.80
CA HIS A 182 14.02 -4.08 9.95
C HIS A 182 13.08 -5.02 10.72
N SER A 183 12.94 -6.28 10.27
CA SER A 183 12.10 -7.28 10.94
C SER A 183 12.82 -8.02 12.08
N LYS A 184 14.04 -7.64 12.47
CA LYS A 184 14.64 -8.20 13.69
C LYS A 184 13.84 -7.71 14.90
N PRO A 185 13.20 -8.60 15.69
CA PRO A 185 12.50 -8.20 16.90
C PRO A 185 13.52 -7.55 17.84
N LYS A 186 13.25 -6.31 18.27
CA LYS A 186 14.02 -5.69 19.35
C LYS A 186 13.73 -6.51 20.62
N LEU A 187 14.64 -7.42 20.96
CA LEU A 187 14.65 -8.02 22.29
C LEU A 187 14.95 -6.91 23.31
N SER A 188 14.07 -6.77 24.30
CA SER A 188 14.35 -5.95 25.49
C SER A 188 15.65 -6.44 26.14
N PRO A 189 16.51 -5.56 26.69
CA PRO A 189 17.70 -6.00 27.39
C PRO A 189 17.28 -6.90 28.56
N GLY A 190 17.55 -8.21 28.47
CA GLY A 190 17.21 -9.20 29.49
C GLY A 190 16.47 -10.45 29.02
N GLN A 191 15.88 -10.49 27.82
CA GLN A 191 15.32 -11.74 27.28
C GLN A 191 16.36 -12.45 26.39
N SER A 192 16.94 -13.54 26.89
CA SER A 192 17.79 -14.43 26.11
C SER A 192 16.93 -15.36 25.25
N MET A 193 17.34 -15.57 24.00
CA MET A 193 16.72 -16.48 23.01
C MET A 193 16.50 -17.92 23.53
N LYS A 194 17.16 -18.30 24.64
CA LYS A 194 16.98 -19.57 25.33
C LYS A 194 15.66 -19.68 26.12
N SER A 195 15.05 -18.59 26.58
CA SER A 195 13.79 -18.67 27.35
C SER A 195 12.55 -18.93 26.48
N MET A 196 12.66 -18.71 25.16
CA MET A 196 11.56 -18.92 24.21
C MET A 196 11.47 -20.36 23.68
N ILE A 197 12.55 -21.14 23.78
CA ILE A 197 12.62 -22.53 23.28
C ILE A 197 12.42 -23.54 24.42
N GLY A 198 12.54 -23.13 25.68
CA GLY A 198 12.56 -24.00 26.87
C GLY A 198 11.28 -24.01 27.72
N ALA A 199 10.09 -24.12 27.12
CA ALA A 199 8.86 -24.41 27.87
C ALA A 199 8.03 -25.47 27.12
N LYS A 200 8.60 -26.68 27.04
CA LYS A 200 7.86 -27.91 26.73
C LYS A 200 8.57 -29.12 27.36
N SER A 201 8.36 -29.30 28.66
CA SER A 201 8.20 -30.59 29.37
C SER A 201 7.85 -30.30 30.82
#